data_AF-A0A7X3X1V6-F1
#
_entry.id   AF-A0A7X3X1V6-F1
#
_cell.length_a   1.000
_cell.length_b   1.000
_cell.length_c   1.000
_cell.angle_alpha   90.00
_cell.angle_beta   90.00
_cell.angle_gamma   90.00
#
_symmetry.space_group_name_H-M   'P 1'
#
loop_
_entity.id
_entity.type
_entity.pdbx_description
1 polymer ?
#
loop_
_entity_poly.entity_id
_entity_poly.type
_entity_poly.pdbx_seq_one_letter_code
_entity_poly.pdbx_strand_id
1 'polypeptide(L)'
;MFEYPSGYRIEEGVPFARSSRLPRGRGTDWWLLCAHCGESSYDIIRMSAEGDTLLTIRRHYEPVAIPDSARAAALERLERYVEGASRITPRLSVDDVPRVYPPFDGWFWVSEDGTLWLRKTGPGGAAFDVFDREGRYLGQPELPPGVEGMWIRLITDSAIYATYDDELGVNHVVRLDIVRPDPG
;
A
#
# COMPACT_ATOMS: atom_id res chain seq x y z
N MET A 1 -26.46 31.09 -14.11
CA MET A 1 -26.72 29.71 -13.69
C MET A 1 -25.65 28.87 -14.37
N PHE A 2 -24.67 28.39 -13.61
CA PHE A 2 -23.53 27.64 -14.15
C PHE A 2 -23.70 26.18 -13.75
N GLU A 3 -23.91 25.30 -14.73
CA GLU A 3 -23.84 23.85 -14.56
C GLU A 3 -22.37 23.42 -14.54
N TYR A 4 -21.95 22.75 -13.47
CA TYR A 4 -20.69 22.01 -13.45
C TYR A 4 -20.96 20.60 -14.02
N PRO A 5 -20.28 20.17 -15.10
CA PRO A 5 -20.33 18.79 -15.53
C PRO A 5 -19.37 18.00 -14.64
N SER A 6 -19.87 17.53 -13.50
CA SER A 6 -19.05 16.69 -12.63
C SER A 6 -19.84 15.47 -12.15
N GLY A 7 -20.11 14.57 -13.09
CA GLY A 7 -20.41 13.17 -12.80
C GLY A 7 -19.15 12.45 -12.31
N TYR A 8 -18.56 12.89 -11.20
CA TYR A 8 -17.49 12.14 -10.55
C TYR A 8 -18.09 10.86 -9.97
N ARG A 9 -17.91 9.75 -10.70
CA ARG A 9 -18.18 8.41 -10.18
C ARG A 9 -17.02 8.04 -9.28
N ILE A 10 -17.22 8.13 -7.97
CA ILE A 10 -16.31 7.49 -7.01
C ILE A 10 -16.66 6.00 -7.05
N GLU A 11 -15.91 5.24 -7.84
CA GLU A 11 -15.95 3.79 -7.80
C GLU A 11 -15.17 3.37 -6.56
N GLU A 12 -15.89 2.95 -5.54
CA GLU A 12 -15.26 2.28 -4.40
C GLU A 12 -14.83 0.89 -4.87
N GLY A 13 -13.52 0.66 -4.86
CA GLY A 13 -12.95 -0.59 -5.35
C GLY A 13 -13.34 -1.77 -4.47
N VAL A 14 -13.41 -2.96 -5.06
CA VAL A 14 -13.58 -4.22 -4.32
C VAL A 14 -12.48 -4.32 -3.25
N PRO A 15 -12.81 -4.57 -1.97
CA PRO A 15 -11.81 -4.73 -0.92
C PRO A 15 -10.77 -5.80 -1.28
N PHE A 16 -9.51 -5.55 -0.95
CA PHE A 16 -8.38 -6.43 -1.28
C PHE A 16 -8.15 -6.70 -2.76
N ALA A 17 -8.85 -6.02 -3.67
CA ALA A 17 -8.52 -6.12 -5.08
C ALA A 17 -7.10 -5.65 -5.34
N ARG A 18 -6.44 -6.31 -6.30
CA ARG A 18 -5.18 -5.83 -6.85
C ARG A 18 -5.41 -4.40 -7.34
N SER A 19 -4.56 -3.48 -6.94
CA SER A 19 -4.61 -2.10 -7.40
C SER A 19 -3.30 -1.75 -8.08
N SER A 20 -3.39 -0.93 -9.12
CA SER A 20 -2.23 -0.24 -9.68
C SER A 20 -2.21 1.18 -9.13
N ARG A 21 -1.04 1.64 -8.72
CA ARG A 21 -0.84 3.00 -8.20
C ARG A 21 0.27 3.67 -9.00
N LEU A 22 0.09 4.97 -9.26
CA LEU A 22 1.05 5.85 -9.93
C LEU A 22 1.53 6.96 -9.01
N PRO A 23 2.18 6.63 -7.90
CA PRO A 23 2.60 7.64 -6.96
C PRO A 23 3.86 8.38 -7.42
N ARG A 24 3.97 9.62 -6.99
CA ARG A 24 5.11 10.49 -7.31
C ARG A 24 6.31 10.13 -6.43
N GLY A 25 7.50 10.06 -7.01
CA GLY A 25 8.76 9.97 -6.28
C GLY A 25 9.16 11.32 -5.65
N ARG A 26 10.32 11.35 -4.96
CA ARG A 26 10.88 12.60 -4.38
C ARG A 26 11.35 13.62 -5.42
N GLY A 27 11.46 13.24 -6.70
CA GLY A 27 11.91 14.10 -7.80
C GLY A 27 10.84 14.31 -8.88
N THR A 28 11.29 14.28 -10.13
CA THR A 28 10.45 14.28 -11.34
C THR A 28 9.96 12.89 -11.71
N ASP A 29 10.50 11.84 -11.07
CA ASP A 29 10.20 10.45 -11.36
C ASP A 29 8.85 10.00 -10.78
N TRP A 30 8.26 9.02 -11.43
CA TRP A 30 7.04 8.33 -11.03
C TRP A 30 7.33 6.87 -10.77
N TRP A 31 6.54 6.26 -9.89
CA TRP A 31 6.54 4.81 -9.70
C TRP A 31 5.23 4.24 -10.18
N LEU A 32 5.26 3.09 -10.85
CA LEU A 32 4.09 2.30 -11.21
C LEU A 32 4.20 0.95 -10.50
N LEU A 33 3.24 0.68 -9.63
CA LEU A 33 3.11 -0.61 -8.96
C LEU A 33 2.11 -1.46 -9.74
N CYS A 34 2.57 -2.52 -10.41
CA CYS A 34 1.73 -3.43 -11.19
C CYS A 34 1.55 -4.77 -10.47
N ALA A 35 0.39 -4.93 -9.82
CA ALA A 35 -0.01 -6.21 -9.25
C ALA A 35 -0.59 -7.18 -10.31
N HIS A 36 -0.96 -6.71 -11.50
CA HIS A 36 -1.65 -7.52 -12.53
C HIS A 36 -0.70 -8.18 -13.54
N CYS A 37 0.61 -7.97 -13.40
CA CYS A 37 1.59 -8.41 -14.38
C CYS A 37 1.94 -9.92 -14.27
N GLY A 38 1.42 -10.64 -13.28
CA GLY A 38 1.50 -12.11 -13.14
C GLY A 38 0.67 -12.66 -11.98
N GLU A 39 0.30 -13.95 -12.00
CA GLU A 39 -0.50 -14.56 -10.93
C GLU A 39 0.23 -14.56 -9.58
N SER A 40 1.54 -14.81 -9.57
CA SER A 40 2.40 -14.90 -8.38
C SER A 40 3.63 -14.00 -8.44
N SER A 41 3.53 -12.90 -9.19
CA SER A 41 4.59 -11.89 -9.26
C SER A 41 4.00 -10.50 -9.38
N TYR A 42 4.80 -9.51 -9.02
CA TYR A 42 4.50 -8.11 -9.25
C TYR A 42 5.69 -7.38 -9.81
N ASP A 43 5.39 -6.31 -10.55
CA ASP A 43 6.39 -5.42 -11.12
C ASP A 43 6.28 -4.05 -10.45
N ILE A 44 7.43 -3.47 -10.11
CA ILE A 44 7.58 -2.08 -9.73
C ILE A 44 8.39 -1.41 -10.83
N ILE A 45 7.83 -0.38 -11.44
CA ILE A 45 8.47 0.34 -12.54
C ILE A 45 8.73 1.77 -12.09
N ARG A 46 9.97 2.24 -12.16
CA ARG A 46 10.31 3.66 -12.02
C ARG A 46 10.35 4.29 -13.40
N MET A 47 9.70 5.43 -13.57
CA MET A 47 9.59 6.14 -14.82
C MET A 47 10.06 7.59 -14.67
N SER A 48 10.61 8.18 -15.74
CA SER A 48 10.87 9.61 -15.79
C SER A 48 9.57 10.41 -15.90
N ALA A 49 9.65 11.74 -15.83
CA ALA A 49 8.49 12.62 -16.06
C ALA A 49 7.97 12.52 -17.51
N GLU A 50 8.86 12.19 -18.44
CA GLU A 50 8.58 12.02 -19.87
C GLU A 50 7.97 10.65 -20.19
N GLY A 51 7.95 9.74 -19.21
CA GLY A 51 7.41 8.38 -19.34
C GLY A 51 8.44 7.32 -19.71
N ASP A 52 9.74 7.64 -19.75
CA ASP A 52 10.79 6.66 -20.00
C ASP A 52 10.91 5.70 -18.82
N THR A 53 11.10 4.41 -19.09
CA THR A 53 11.36 3.43 -18.02
C THR A 53 12.80 3.56 -17.55
N LEU A 54 12.98 3.93 -16.28
CA LEU A 54 14.29 4.08 -15.63
C LEU A 54 14.73 2.81 -14.90
N LEU A 55 13.78 2.07 -14.34
CA LEU A 55 14.03 0.85 -13.57
C LEU A 55 12.80 -0.06 -13.60
N THR A 56 13.02 -1.37 -13.69
CA THR A 56 11.98 -2.39 -13.51
C THR A 56 12.45 -3.40 -12.47
N ILE A 57 11.68 -3.54 -11.40
CA ILE A 57 11.88 -4.55 -10.35
C ILE A 57 10.77 -5.57 -10.51
N ARG A 58 11.12 -6.83 -10.75
CA ARG A 58 10.17 -7.95 -10.77
C ARG A 58 10.42 -8.84 -9.57
N ARG A 59 9.37 -9.16 -8.81
CA ARG A 59 9.48 -10.06 -7.68
C ARG A 59 8.38 -11.09 -7.64
N HIS A 60 8.74 -12.31 -7.29
CA HIS A 60 7.79 -13.33 -6.87
C HIS A 60 7.20 -12.96 -5.51
N TYR A 61 5.91 -13.22 -5.34
CA TYR A 61 5.25 -13.10 -4.06
C TYR A 61 4.55 -14.42 -3.72
N GLU A 62 4.65 -14.82 -2.47
CA GLU A 62 3.89 -15.93 -1.94
C GLU A 62 2.48 -15.45 -1.59
N PRO A 63 1.41 -15.98 -2.20
CA PRO A 63 0.05 -15.57 -1.89
C PRO A 63 -0.33 -15.87 -0.45
N VAL A 64 -0.82 -14.86 0.27
CA VAL A 64 -1.32 -15.00 1.63
C VAL A 64 -2.83 -15.08 1.58
N ALA A 65 -3.40 -16.16 2.11
CA ALA A 65 -4.86 -16.31 2.19
C ALA A 65 -5.47 -15.21 3.08
N ILE A 66 -6.60 -14.66 2.64
CA ILE A 66 -7.38 -13.72 3.44
C ILE A 66 -8.32 -14.54 4.33
N PRO A 67 -8.28 -14.39 5.65
CA PRO A 67 -9.25 -15.04 6.53
C PRO A 67 -10.68 -14.67 6.16
N ASP A 68 -11.61 -15.62 6.21
CA ASP A 68 -13.02 -15.34 5.91
C ASP A 68 -13.61 -14.27 6.83
N SER A 69 -13.15 -14.19 8.09
CA SER A 69 -13.52 -13.11 9.01
C SER A 69 -13.07 -11.73 8.54
N ALA A 70 -11.89 -11.63 7.93
CA ALA A 70 -11.38 -10.37 7.36
C ALA A 70 -12.14 -9.97 6.09
N ARG A 71 -12.53 -10.95 5.25
CA ARG A 71 -13.38 -10.73 4.07
C ARG A 71 -14.76 -10.22 4.47
N ALA A 72 -15.40 -10.86 5.45
CA ALA A 72 -16.69 -10.43 5.98
C ALA A 72 -16.63 -9.03 6.60
N ALA A 73 -15.64 -8.75 7.46
CA ALA A 73 -15.48 -7.44 8.09
C ALA A 73 -15.20 -6.31 7.08
N ALA A 74 -14.52 -6.61 5.97
CA ALA A 74 -14.29 -5.65 4.90
C ALA A 74 -15.59 -5.27 4.16
N LEU A 75 -16.47 -6.24 3.94
CA LEU A 75 -17.79 -5.98 3.35
C LEU A 75 -18.68 -5.20 4.29
N GLU A 76 -18.73 -5.56 5.57
CA GLU A 76 -19.54 -4.83 6.56
C GLU A 76 -19.09 -3.35 6.65
N ARG A 77 -17.77 -3.08 6.56
CA ARG A 77 -17.25 -1.71 6.53
C ARG A 77 -17.67 -0.98 5.26
N LEU A 78 -17.61 -1.65 4.11
CA LEU A 78 -18.05 -1.11 2.83
C LEU A 78 -19.56 -0.80 2.85
N GLU A 79 -20.38 -1.73 3.35
CA GLU A 79 -21.83 -1.55 3.48
C GLU A 79 -22.16 -0.32 4.34
N ARG A 80 -21.53 -0.17 5.51
CA ARG A 80 -21.70 1.03 6.35
C ARG A 80 -21.29 2.32 5.66
N TYR A 81 -20.23 2.29 4.85
CA TYR A 81 -19.79 3.47 4.10
C TYR A 81 -20.79 3.82 2.98
N VAL A 82 -21.31 2.81 2.28
CA VAL A 82 -22.32 2.98 1.21
C VAL A 82 -23.67 3.42 1.78
N GLU A 83 -24.11 2.93 2.94
CA GLU A 83 -25.36 3.40 3.59
C GLU A 83 -25.33 4.89 3.91
N GLY A 84 -24.15 5.44 4.25
CA GLY A 84 -23.97 6.87 4.51
C GLY A 84 -23.79 7.74 3.26
N ALA A 85 -23.47 7.14 2.11
CA ALA A 85 -23.24 7.86 0.86
C ALA A 85 -24.42 7.62 -0.08
N SER A 86 -25.13 8.65 -0.52
CA SER A 86 -26.25 8.58 -1.48
C SER A 86 -25.82 8.12 -2.89
N ARG A 87 -25.13 6.98 -3.02
CA ARG A 87 -24.47 6.49 -4.23
C ARG A 87 -24.89 5.07 -4.57
N ILE A 88 -25.00 4.83 -5.88
CA ILE A 88 -25.30 3.53 -6.48
C ILE A 88 -23.98 2.75 -6.56
N THR A 89 -23.56 2.15 -5.46
CA THR A 89 -22.46 1.18 -5.47
C THR A 89 -23.06 -0.20 -5.82
N PRO A 90 -22.43 -0.99 -6.71
CA PRO A 90 -22.85 -2.38 -6.93
C PRO A 90 -22.90 -3.11 -5.59
N ARG A 91 -23.96 -3.89 -5.34
CA ARG A 91 -24.00 -4.80 -4.20
C ARG A 91 -22.93 -5.86 -4.41
N LEU A 92 -21.78 -5.68 -3.77
CA LEU A 92 -20.72 -6.68 -3.73
C LEU A 92 -21.14 -7.79 -2.77
N SER A 93 -20.90 -9.03 -3.16
CA SER A 93 -21.04 -10.22 -2.32
C SER A 93 -19.68 -10.65 -1.77
N VAL A 94 -19.68 -11.60 -0.83
CA VAL A 94 -18.41 -12.17 -0.33
C VAL A 94 -17.62 -12.84 -1.44
N ASP A 95 -18.28 -13.45 -2.41
CA ASP A 95 -17.61 -14.16 -3.50
C ASP A 95 -16.92 -13.23 -4.49
N ASP A 96 -17.27 -11.95 -4.50
CA ASP A 96 -16.57 -10.92 -5.27
C ASP A 96 -15.26 -10.48 -4.61
N VAL A 97 -15.12 -10.71 -3.29
CA VAL A 97 -13.90 -10.37 -2.53
C VAL A 97 -12.84 -11.45 -2.75
N PRO A 98 -11.62 -11.09 -3.18
CA PRO A 98 -10.51 -12.02 -3.34
C PRO A 98 -10.28 -12.92 -2.12
N ARG A 99 -9.74 -14.11 -2.37
CA ARG A 99 -9.36 -15.08 -1.32
C ARG A 99 -7.91 -14.95 -0.87
N VAL A 100 -7.11 -14.15 -1.58
CA VAL A 100 -5.70 -13.92 -1.27
C VAL A 100 -5.42 -12.42 -1.26
N TYR A 101 -4.54 -11.98 -0.36
CA TYR A 101 -4.12 -10.59 -0.31
C TYR A 101 -3.41 -10.24 -1.62
N PRO A 102 -3.57 -8.98 -2.10
CA PRO A 102 -2.74 -8.50 -3.18
C PRO A 102 -1.26 -8.47 -2.73
N PRO A 103 -0.30 -8.51 -3.66
CA PRO A 103 1.13 -8.50 -3.33
C PRO A 103 1.56 -7.28 -2.49
N PHE A 104 0.82 -6.18 -2.60
CA PHE A 104 0.94 -4.96 -1.82
C PHE A 104 -0.44 -4.28 -1.70
N ASP A 105 -0.63 -3.47 -0.66
CA ASP A 105 -1.91 -2.79 -0.38
C ASP A 105 -2.03 -1.40 -1.05
N GLY A 106 -1.05 -1.05 -1.89
CA GLY A 106 -0.98 0.20 -2.64
C GLY A 106 -0.26 1.32 -1.91
N TRP A 107 0.20 1.09 -0.68
CA TRP A 107 1.00 2.05 0.07
C TRP A 107 2.49 1.74 -0.09
N PHE A 108 3.26 2.78 -0.37
CA PHE A 108 4.70 2.72 -0.52
C PHE A 108 5.30 4.09 -0.15
N TRP A 109 6.59 4.10 0.16
CA TRP A 109 7.32 5.30 0.51
C TRP A 109 8.72 5.22 -0.09
N VAL A 110 9.25 6.35 -0.53
CA VAL A 110 10.66 6.49 -0.89
C VAL A 110 11.33 7.28 0.22
N SER A 111 12.30 6.66 0.89
CA SER A 111 13.07 7.30 1.95
C SER A 111 14.04 8.35 1.39
N GLU A 112 14.67 9.10 2.29
CA GLU A 112 15.61 10.17 1.90
C GLU A 112 16.85 9.68 1.17
N ASP A 113 17.30 8.47 1.46
CA ASP A 113 18.42 7.82 0.78
C ASP A 113 18.03 7.11 -0.53
N GLY A 114 16.76 7.22 -0.95
CA GLY A 114 16.25 6.62 -2.18
C GLY A 114 15.81 5.16 -2.06
N THR A 115 15.83 4.59 -0.84
CA THR A 115 15.29 3.25 -0.59
C THR A 115 13.76 3.26 -0.74
N LEU A 116 13.24 2.25 -1.42
CA LEU A 116 11.81 2.03 -1.62
C LEU A 116 11.29 1.08 -0.54
N TRP A 117 10.26 1.53 0.18
CA TRP A 117 9.52 0.76 1.19
C TRP A 117 8.12 0.46 0.66
N LEU A 118 7.84 -0.80 0.35
CA LEU A 118 6.56 -1.25 -0.16
C LEU A 118 5.78 -1.98 0.93
N ARG A 119 4.60 -1.50 1.31
CA ARG A 119 3.77 -2.17 2.31
C ARG A 119 2.97 -3.31 1.68
N LYS A 120 2.87 -4.39 2.43
CA LYS A 120 2.11 -5.59 2.09
C LYS A 120 1.49 -6.21 3.33
N THR A 121 0.62 -7.19 3.11
CA THR A 121 0.13 -8.07 4.16
C THR A 121 0.89 -9.39 4.11
N GLY A 122 1.53 -9.75 5.22
CA GLY A 122 2.16 -11.05 5.45
C GLY A 122 1.35 -11.91 6.44
N PRO A 123 1.82 -13.14 6.76
CA PRO A 123 1.14 -14.02 7.71
C PRO A 123 0.94 -13.42 9.11
N GLY A 124 1.82 -12.51 9.53
CA GLY A 124 1.76 -11.83 10.82
C GLY A 124 1.09 -10.44 10.81
N GLY A 125 0.50 -10.01 9.69
CA GLY A 125 -0.08 -8.67 9.56
C GLY A 125 0.70 -7.78 8.58
N ALA A 126 0.85 -6.50 8.91
CA ALA A 126 1.54 -5.55 8.03
C ALA A 126 3.04 -5.88 7.95
N ALA A 127 3.59 -5.87 6.75
CA ALA A 127 5.02 -6.05 6.50
C ALA A 127 5.51 -5.09 5.42
N PHE A 128 6.82 -4.90 5.35
CA PHE A 128 7.46 -4.10 4.30
C PHE A 128 8.43 -4.94 3.50
N ASP A 129 8.40 -4.76 2.19
CA ASP A 129 9.50 -5.12 1.32
C ASP A 129 10.34 -3.88 1.04
N VAL A 130 11.65 -3.98 1.30
CA VAL A 130 12.58 -2.86 1.18
C VAL A 130 13.51 -3.11 0.01
N PHE A 131 13.67 -2.11 -0.86
CA PHE A 131 14.55 -2.15 -2.03
C PHE A 131 15.47 -0.94 -2.04
N ASP A 132 16.73 -1.10 -2.41
CA ASP A 132 17.61 0.05 -2.60
C ASP A 132 17.25 0.87 -3.85
N ARG A 133 18.00 1.96 -4.07
CA ARG A 133 17.80 2.88 -5.20
C ARG A 133 18.04 2.24 -6.58
N GLU A 134 18.78 1.13 -6.63
CA GLU A 134 19.01 0.33 -7.84
C GLU A 134 17.96 -0.78 -8.01
N GLY A 135 17.03 -0.93 -7.06
CA GLY A 135 15.97 -1.91 -7.09
C GLY A 135 16.36 -3.29 -6.55
N ARG A 136 17.53 -3.43 -5.90
CA ARG A 136 17.91 -4.68 -5.24
C ARG A 136 17.11 -4.83 -3.95
N TYR A 137 16.60 -6.03 -3.73
CA TYR A 137 15.83 -6.35 -2.54
C TYR A 137 16.76 -6.45 -1.31
N LEU A 138 16.46 -5.65 -0.28
CA LEU A 138 17.23 -5.59 0.97
C LEU A 138 16.65 -6.47 2.07
N GLY A 139 15.38 -6.88 1.97
CA GLY A 139 14.74 -7.74 2.98
C GLY A 139 13.39 -7.21 3.46
N GLN A 140 12.90 -7.85 4.51
CA GLN A 140 11.75 -7.38 5.30
C GLN A 140 12.26 -6.98 6.68
N PRO A 141 12.17 -5.70 7.07
CA PRO A 141 12.55 -5.29 8.40
C PRO A 141 11.57 -5.88 9.41
N GLU A 142 12.07 -6.25 10.58
CA GLU A 142 11.23 -6.56 11.72
C GLU A 142 10.56 -5.28 12.21
N LEU A 143 9.23 -5.33 12.39
CA LEU A 143 8.46 -4.20 12.89
C LEU A 143 8.14 -4.43 14.37
N PRO A 144 8.21 -3.38 15.21
CA PRO A 144 7.71 -3.49 16.57
C PRO A 144 6.19 -3.77 16.58
N PRO A 145 5.66 -4.38 17.65
CA PRO A 145 4.22 -4.60 17.79
C PRO A 145 3.42 -3.28 17.69
N GLY A 146 2.28 -3.30 17.01
CA GLY A 146 1.36 -2.15 16.92
C GLY A 146 1.62 -1.21 15.74
N VAL A 147 2.58 -1.53 14.86
CA VAL A 147 2.85 -0.74 13.64
C VAL A 147 1.73 -0.86 12.60
N GLU A 148 0.86 -1.87 12.70
CA GLU A 148 -0.20 -2.15 11.73
C GLU A 148 -1.20 -0.99 11.57
N GLY A 149 -1.44 -0.24 12.65
CA GLY A 149 -2.33 0.93 12.69
C GLY A 149 -1.64 2.27 12.42
N MET A 150 -0.33 2.28 12.16
CA MET A 150 0.43 3.51 11.97
C MET A 150 0.33 4.03 10.53
N TRP A 151 0.10 5.33 10.37
CA TRP A 151 0.21 6.06 9.11
C TRP A 151 1.60 6.67 8.97
N ILE A 152 2.44 6.06 8.13
CA ILE A 152 3.78 6.59 7.84
C ILE A 152 3.65 7.93 7.11
N ARG A 153 4.33 8.95 7.66
CA ARG A 153 4.41 10.31 7.11
C ARG A 153 5.72 10.55 6.39
N LEU A 154 6.82 10.00 6.91
CA LEU A 154 8.16 10.21 6.38
C LEU A 154 9.07 9.03 6.75
N ILE A 155 9.94 8.63 5.83
CA ILE A 155 11.04 7.70 6.09
C ILE A 155 12.34 8.42 5.80
N THR A 156 13.21 8.49 6.81
CA THR A 156 14.57 9.04 6.72
C THR A 156 15.60 7.94 6.55
N ASP A 157 16.87 8.30 6.53
CA ASP A 157 17.97 7.34 6.53
C ASP A 157 18.04 6.49 7.83
N SER A 158 17.49 7.02 8.92
CA SER A 158 17.69 6.50 10.28
C SER A 158 16.39 6.29 11.06
N ALA A 159 15.25 6.80 10.57
CA ALA A 159 13.99 6.70 11.27
C ALA A 159 12.75 6.73 10.36
N ILE A 160 11.68 6.09 10.81
CA ILE A 160 10.32 6.21 10.29
C ILE A 160 9.53 7.13 11.23
N TYR A 161 8.91 8.17 10.66
CA TYR A 161 7.95 9.01 11.36
C TYR A 161 6.55 8.63 10.94
N ALA A 162 5.70 8.29 11.90
CA ALA A 162 4.33 7.88 11.65
C ALA A 162 3.37 8.52 12.65
N THR A 163 2.07 8.47 12.32
CA THR A 163 0.99 8.88 13.21
C THR A 163 0.08 7.70 13.52
N TYR A 164 -0.44 7.59 14.74
CA TYR A 164 -1.50 6.64 15.07
C TYR A 164 -2.52 7.29 15.98
N ASP A 165 -3.76 6.81 15.94
CA ASP A 165 -4.83 7.22 16.85
C ASP A 165 -4.96 6.19 17.97
N ASP A 166 -5.02 6.64 19.22
CA ASP A 166 -5.30 5.75 20.36
C ASP A 166 -6.80 5.46 20.52
N GLU A 167 -7.15 4.69 21.55
CA GLU A 167 -8.54 4.30 21.84
C GLU A 167 -9.47 5.49 22.14
N LEU A 168 -8.90 6.65 22.51
CA LEU A 168 -9.64 7.88 22.76
C LEU A 168 -9.68 8.79 21.52
N GLY A 169 -9.11 8.34 20.39
CA GLY A 169 -9.03 9.10 19.15
C GLY A 169 -7.98 10.23 19.20
N VAL A 170 -7.04 10.19 20.13
CA VAL A 170 -5.95 11.16 20.20
C VAL A 170 -4.86 10.74 19.21
N ASN A 171 -4.48 11.67 18.33
CA ASN A 171 -3.42 11.44 17.35
C ASN A 171 -2.04 11.63 17.99
N HIS A 172 -1.19 10.60 17.90
CA HIS A 172 0.18 10.61 18.39
C HIS A 172 1.16 10.58 17.22
N VAL A 173 2.30 11.26 17.38
CA VAL A 173 3.43 11.15 16.47
C VAL A 173 4.46 10.21 17.08
N VAL A 174 4.86 9.19 16.32
CA VAL A 174 5.87 8.22 16.72
C VAL A 174 7.07 8.26 15.81
N ARG A 175 8.23 7.95 16.39
CA ARG A 175 9.50 7.80 15.70
C ARG A 175 10.00 6.38 15.95
N LEU A 176 10.20 5.62 14.89
CA LEU A 176 10.81 4.29 14.93
C LEU A 176 12.21 4.37 14.36
N ASP A 177 13.22 3.91 15.09
CA ASP A 177 14.60 3.87 14.60
C ASP A 177 14.79 2.72 13.60
N ILE A 178 15.50 3.01 12.51
CA ILE A 178 15.88 2.03 11.50
C ILE A 178 17.26 1.47 11.88
N VAL A 179 17.29 0.19 12.26
CA VAL A 179 18.55 -0.53 12.50
C VAL A 179 18.92 -1.30 11.24
N ARG A 180 20.11 -1.03 10.70
CA ARG A 180 20.64 -1.74 9.53
C ARG A 180 21.70 -2.74 9.99
N PRO A 181 21.71 -3.98 9.46
CA PRO A 181 22.82 -4.88 9.72
C PRO A 181 24.12 -4.28 9.17
N ASP A 182 25.23 -4.53 9.85
CA ASP A 182 26.54 -4.08 9.38
C ASP A 182 26.80 -4.62 7.97
N PRO A 183 27.38 -3.82 7.05
CA PRO A 183 27.83 -4.31 5.77
C PRO A 183 29.00 -5.27 6.01
N GLY A 184 28.71 -6.57 6.01
CA GLY A 184 29.71 -7.63 6.06
C GLY A 184 30.64 -7.65 4.85
#